data_AF-A0A7C4VDB1-F1
#
_entry.id   AF-A0A7C4VDB1-F1
#
_cell.length_a   1.000
_cell.length_b   1.000
_cell.length_c   1.000
_cell.angle_alpha   90.00
_cell.angle_beta   90.00
_cell.angle_gamma   90.00
#
_symmetry.space_group_name_H-M   'P 1'
#
loop_
_entity.id
_entity.type
_entity.pdbx_description
1 polymer ?
#
loop_
_entity_poly.entity_id
_entity_poly.type
_entity_poly.pdbx_seq_one_letter_code
_entity_poly.pdbx_strand_id
1 'polypeptide(L)'
;MTLVPLKCTECGGKVNRETLTCEYCGASFILKDESTVIPRKIISCPECKQSLPIDSIICLNCGKILTDNEKEIKKLEYFKEQIELNQWVLREKLKELPLEKDDYILNFYGYGNLLWVVTDKRLLIFEKRKKRVEEIKYDEIVRFYDFKPYVKRGFFMNSFIMDINIETFKGMIAWLHIELPVSDFLSPQFYEQQATMVQNLYISSVGAFLASEGKTKIPEVILYRLKLKK
;
A
#
# COMPACT_ATOMS: atom_id res chain seq x y z
N MET A 1 24.17 19.03 9.28
CA MET A 1 23.10 19.21 8.28
C MET A 1 22.53 17.86 7.93
N THR A 2 21.24 17.64 8.17
CA THR A 2 20.57 16.38 7.83
C THR A 2 20.13 16.46 6.37
N LEU A 3 20.75 15.66 5.49
CA LEU A 3 20.39 15.63 4.08
C LEU A 3 18.96 15.07 3.93
N VAL A 4 18.02 15.90 3.46
CA VAL A 4 16.67 15.46 3.14
C VAL A 4 16.70 14.65 1.83
N PRO A 5 16.29 13.37 1.82
CA PRO A 5 16.32 12.58 0.58
C PRO A 5 15.33 13.15 -0.44
N LEU A 6 15.79 13.35 -1.69
CA LEU A 6 14.91 13.76 -2.79
C LEU A 6 14.00 12.60 -3.18
N LYS A 7 12.69 12.87 -3.29
CA LYS A 7 11.68 11.88 -3.67
C LYS A 7 11.12 12.19 -5.06
N CYS A 8 10.95 11.15 -5.86
CA CYS A 8 10.37 11.22 -7.19
C CYS A 8 8.91 11.68 -7.11
N THR A 9 8.52 12.69 -7.89
CA THR A 9 7.13 13.17 -7.91
C THR A 9 6.18 12.22 -8.63
N GLU A 10 6.70 11.42 -9.56
CA GLU A 10 5.90 10.45 -10.31
C GLU A 10 5.68 9.17 -9.53
N CYS A 11 6.77 8.71 -8.91
CA CYS A 11 6.88 7.33 -8.45
C CYS A 11 7.26 7.20 -6.96
N GLY A 12 7.48 8.31 -6.26
CA GLY A 12 7.75 8.30 -4.82
C GLY A 12 9.10 7.70 -4.42
N GLY A 13 9.73 6.94 -5.32
CA GLY A 13 11.05 6.35 -5.16
C GLY A 13 12.14 7.40 -4.96
N LYS A 14 13.31 6.92 -4.53
CA LYS A 14 14.47 7.79 -4.28
C LYS A 14 14.95 8.39 -5.61
N VAL A 15 15.28 9.68 -5.57
CA VAL A 15 15.96 10.38 -6.67
C VAL A 15 17.43 10.53 -6.29
N ASN A 16 18.31 10.14 -7.20
CA ASN A 16 19.74 10.34 -7.03
C ASN A 16 20.06 11.83 -7.16
N ARG A 17 20.76 12.41 -6.16
CA ARG A 17 21.05 13.85 -6.11
C ARG A 17 22.07 14.30 -7.16
N GLU A 18 22.94 13.41 -7.61
CA GLU A 18 23.99 13.70 -8.59
C GLU A 18 23.43 13.65 -10.02
N THR A 19 22.61 12.64 -10.31
CA THR A 19 22.03 12.45 -11.65
C THR A 19 20.69 13.14 -11.83
N LEU A 20 19.98 13.47 -10.75
CA LEU A 20 18.60 13.94 -10.73
C LEU A 20 17.64 13.02 -11.50
N THR A 21 17.94 11.72 -11.52
CA THR A 21 17.11 10.67 -12.11
C THR A 21 16.54 9.76 -11.03
N CYS A 22 15.36 9.23 -11.28
CA CYS A 22 14.77 8.21 -10.43
C CYS A 22 15.18 6.80 -10.87
N GLU A 23 15.78 6.02 -9.97
CA GLU A 23 16.25 4.65 -10.26
C GLU A 23 15.11 3.63 -10.51
N TYR A 24 13.88 4.01 -10.19
CA TYR A 24 12.71 3.13 -10.29
C TYR A 24 11.89 3.36 -11.55
N CYS A 25 11.69 4.62 -11.93
CA CYS A 25 10.87 4.97 -13.10
C CYS A 25 11.64 5.68 -14.21
N GLY A 26 12.95 5.92 -14.04
CA GLY A 26 13.81 6.59 -15.01
C GLY A 26 13.59 8.10 -15.16
N ALA A 27 12.49 8.63 -14.61
CA ALA A 27 12.13 10.03 -14.74
C ALA A 27 13.29 10.98 -14.37
N SER A 28 13.56 11.92 -15.27
CA SER A 28 14.57 12.96 -15.12
C SER A 28 14.00 14.27 -14.56
N PHE A 29 14.71 14.85 -13.61
CA PHE A 29 14.29 16.03 -12.90
C PHE A 29 15.33 17.17 -12.92
N ILE A 30 14.89 18.34 -12.49
CA ILE A 30 15.74 19.47 -12.09
C ILE A 30 15.40 19.87 -10.65
N LEU A 31 16.37 20.43 -9.94
CA LEU A 31 16.15 20.97 -8.58
C LEU A 31 15.37 22.28 -8.65
N LYS A 32 14.28 22.35 -7.89
CA LYS A 32 13.56 23.60 -7.64
C LYS A 32 14.07 24.28 -6.37
N ASP A 33 14.38 23.50 -5.34
CA ASP A 33 14.98 23.92 -4.08
C ASP A 33 15.81 22.77 -3.48
N GLU A 34 16.40 22.94 -2.28
CA GLU A 34 17.29 21.95 -1.63
C GLU A 34 16.65 20.57 -1.34
N SER A 35 15.32 20.49 -1.43
CA SER A 35 14.51 19.32 -1.08
C SER A 35 13.50 18.90 -2.14
N THR A 36 13.25 19.72 -3.14
CA THR A 36 12.18 19.53 -4.13
C THR A 36 12.74 19.46 -5.55
N VAL A 37 12.22 18.49 -6.29
CA VAL A 37 12.50 18.28 -7.72
C VAL A 37 11.25 18.52 -8.56
N ILE A 38 11.44 19.00 -9.79
CA ILE A 38 10.39 19.11 -10.81
C ILE A 38 10.83 18.42 -12.11
N PRO A 39 9.90 17.91 -12.93
CA PRO A 39 10.24 17.25 -14.19
C PRO A 39 11.10 18.15 -15.08
N ARG A 40 12.20 17.64 -15.62
CA ARG A 40 13.09 18.40 -16.51
C ARG A 40 12.38 18.82 -17.81
N LYS A 41 11.57 17.91 -18.34
CA LYS A 41 10.71 18.10 -19.52
C LYS A 41 9.54 17.13 -19.39
N ILE A 42 8.41 17.49 -19.97
CA ILE A 42 7.21 16.64 -20.01
C ILE A 42 7.05 16.11 -21.45
N ILE A 43 6.79 14.81 -21.56
CA ILE A 43 6.40 14.10 -22.78
C ILE A 43 4.99 13.53 -22.61
N SER A 44 4.35 13.15 -23.70
CA SER A 44 3.06 12.44 -23.65
C SER A 44 3.29 10.94 -23.90
N CYS A 45 2.68 10.09 -23.06
CA CYS A 45 2.66 8.65 -23.30
C CYS A 45 2.08 8.37 -24.69
N PRO A 46 2.74 7.56 -25.53
CA PRO A 46 2.25 7.30 -26.88
C PRO A 46 0.89 6.58 -26.89
N GLU A 47 0.62 5.78 -25.87
CA GLU A 47 -0.58 4.95 -25.74
C GLU A 47 -1.76 5.67 -25.08
N CYS A 48 -1.61 6.09 -23.81
CA CYS A 48 -2.72 6.71 -23.06
C CYS A 48 -2.70 8.24 -23.03
N LYS A 49 -1.74 8.89 -23.71
CA LYS A 49 -1.56 10.35 -23.76
C LYS A 49 -1.29 11.05 -22.42
N GLN A 50 -1.13 10.30 -21.33
CA GLN A 50 -0.75 10.84 -20.03
C GLN A 50 0.57 11.62 -20.13
N SER A 51 0.62 12.79 -19.48
CA SER A 51 1.85 13.57 -19.32
C SER A 51 2.82 12.88 -18.36
N LEU A 52 4.08 12.73 -18.77
CA LEU A 52 5.14 12.04 -18.03
C LEU A 52 6.45 12.84 -18.12
N PRO A 53 7.35 12.77 -17.14
CA PRO A 53 8.69 13.31 -17.30
C PRO A 53 9.45 12.63 -18.43
N ILE A 54 10.36 13.38 -19.06
CA ILE A 54 11.33 12.81 -20.00
C ILE A 54 12.17 11.73 -19.31
N ASP A 55 12.61 10.76 -20.10
CA ASP A 55 13.37 9.57 -19.67
C ASP A 55 12.59 8.61 -18.75
N SER A 56 11.29 8.82 -18.56
CA SER A 56 10.42 7.82 -17.93
C SER A 56 10.51 6.51 -18.71
N ILE A 57 10.94 5.42 -18.06
CA ILE A 57 11.10 4.10 -18.69
C ILE A 57 9.78 3.31 -18.76
N ILE A 58 8.77 3.76 -18.01
CA ILE A 58 7.44 3.16 -17.96
C ILE A 58 6.39 4.22 -17.71
N CYS A 59 5.26 4.12 -18.40
CA CYS A 59 4.08 4.93 -18.13
C CYS A 59 3.36 4.39 -16.90
N LEU A 60 3.30 5.14 -15.80
CA LEU A 60 2.60 4.74 -14.58
C LEU A 60 1.06 4.79 -14.69
N ASN A 61 0.51 5.19 -15.83
CA ASN A 61 -0.93 5.24 -16.04
C ASN A 61 -1.47 4.00 -16.81
N CYS A 62 -0.78 3.58 -17.86
CA CYS A 62 -1.14 2.39 -18.65
C CYS A 62 -0.13 1.24 -18.52
N GLY A 63 1.03 1.48 -17.90
CA GLY A 63 2.13 0.52 -17.76
C GLY A 63 2.99 0.35 -19.00
N LYS A 64 2.75 1.05 -20.11
CA LYS A 64 3.60 0.96 -21.31
C LYS A 64 5.08 1.14 -20.97
N ILE A 65 5.93 0.19 -21.36
CA ILE A 65 7.39 0.35 -21.31
C ILE A 65 7.79 1.34 -22.41
N LEU A 66 8.57 2.36 -22.03
CA LEU A 66 8.93 3.53 -22.85
C LEU A 66 10.43 3.60 -23.17
N THR A 67 11.21 2.65 -22.66
CA THR A 67 12.66 2.51 -22.91
C THR A 67 12.91 1.40 -23.92
N ASP A 68 13.93 1.59 -24.75
CA ASP A 68 14.45 0.56 -25.66
C ASP A 68 15.65 -0.19 -25.04
N ASN A 69 16.03 0.13 -23.79
CA ASN A 69 17.12 -0.52 -23.09
C ASN A 69 16.72 -1.94 -22.64
N GLU A 70 17.30 -2.95 -23.29
CA GLU A 70 16.99 -4.37 -23.01
C GLU A 70 17.13 -4.76 -21.53
N LYS A 71 18.11 -4.22 -20.80
CA LYS A 71 18.32 -4.56 -19.39
C LYS A 71 17.19 -4.01 -18.51
N GLU A 72 16.73 -2.80 -18.80
CA GLU A 72 15.60 -2.19 -18.10
C GLU A 72 14.30 -2.89 -18.43
N ILE A 73 14.08 -3.24 -19.71
CA ILE A 73 12.92 -4.02 -20.16
C ILE A 73 12.85 -5.34 -19.37
N LYS A 74 13.91 -6.15 -19.37
CA LYS A 74 13.95 -7.43 -18.63
C LYS A 74 13.68 -7.26 -17.14
N LYS A 75 14.20 -6.19 -16.54
CA LYS A 75 13.97 -5.88 -15.11
C LYS A 75 12.49 -5.55 -14.84
N LEU A 76 11.87 -4.73 -15.70
CA LEU A 76 10.46 -4.35 -15.58
C LEU A 76 9.53 -5.54 -15.83
N GLU A 77 9.83 -6.38 -16.83
CA GLU A 77 9.11 -7.62 -17.11
C GLU A 77 9.17 -8.57 -15.92
N TYR A 78 10.37 -8.80 -15.35
CA TYR A 78 10.51 -9.61 -14.14
C TYR A 78 9.64 -9.10 -12.99
N PHE A 79 9.65 -7.80 -12.69
CA PHE A 79 8.81 -7.26 -11.62
C PHE A 79 7.32 -7.38 -11.91
N LYS A 80 6.91 -7.19 -13.17
CA LYS A 80 5.53 -7.42 -13.60
C LYS A 80 5.10 -8.85 -13.30
N GLU A 81 5.91 -9.82 -13.70
CA GLU A 81 5.63 -11.24 -13.46
C GLU A 81 5.52 -11.56 -11.96
N GLN A 82 6.43 -11.03 -11.14
CA GLN A 82 6.37 -11.22 -9.68
C GLN A 82 5.10 -10.61 -9.07
N ILE A 83 4.69 -9.42 -9.53
CA ILE A 83 3.45 -8.77 -9.08
C ILE A 83 2.23 -9.60 -9.50
N GLU A 84 2.17 -10.04 -10.76
CA GLU A 84 1.07 -10.86 -11.28
C GLU A 84 0.96 -12.19 -10.52
N LEU A 85 2.08 -12.87 -10.28
CA LEU A 85 2.13 -14.12 -9.51
C LEU A 85 1.65 -13.91 -8.07
N ASN A 86 2.15 -12.85 -7.39
CA ASN A 86 1.73 -12.53 -6.04
C ASN A 86 0.22 -12.25 -5.95
N GLN A 87 -0.32 -11.46 -6.88
CA GLN A 87 -1.76 -11.19 -6.94
C GLN A 87 -2.57 -12.46 -7.23
N TRP A 88 -2.08 -13.35 -8.10
CA TRP A 88 -2.71 -14.64 -8.34
C TRP A 88 -2.77 -15.48 -7.05
N VAL A 89 -1.65 -15.63 -6.33
CA VAL A 89 -1.60 -16.36 -5.04
C VAL A 89 -2.57 -15.77 -4.02
N LEU A 90 -2.62 -14.44 -3.91
CA LEU A 90 -3.54 -13.76 -3.00
C LEU A 90 -5.01 -14.01 -3.38
N ARG A 91 -5.33 -13.95 -4.67
CA ARG A 91 -6.68 -14.21 -5.17
C ARG A 91 -7.12 -15.65 -4.94
N GLU A 92 -6.23 -16.62 -5.12
CA GLU A 92 -6.54 -18.01 -4.77
C GLU A 92 -6.83 -18.19 -3.28
N LYS A 93 -6.03 -17.55 -2.42
CA LYS A 93 -6.24 -17.57 -0.96
C LYS A 93 -7.54 -16.88 -0.53
N LEU A 94 -7.99 -15.89 -1.29
CA LEU A 94 -9.12 -15.01 -0.97
C LEU A 94 -10.32 -15.22 -1.90
N LYS A 95 -10.39 -16.35 -2.61
CA LYS A 95 -11.39 -16.64 -3.66
C LYS A 95 -12.84 -16.64 -3.20
N GLU A 96 -13.08 -16.81 -1.90
CA GLU A 96 -14.42 -16.77 -1.31
C GLU A 96 -14.92 -15.34 -1.06
N LEU A 97 -14.04 -14.34 -1.17
CA LEU A 97 -14.40 -12.94 -1.01
C LEU A 97 -14.95 -12.34 -2.30
N PRO A 98 -15.89 -11.39 -2.21
CA PRO A 98 -16.44 -10.67 -3.35
C PRO A 98 -15.44 -9.60 -3.83
N LEU A 99 -14.28 -10.04 -4.34
CA LEU A 99 -13.27 -9.17 -4.93
C LEU A 99 -13.58 -8.96 -6.42
N GLU A 100 -13.54 -7.71 -6.87
CA GLU A 100 -13.64 -7.36 -8.27
C GLU A 100 -12.40 -7.88 -9.01
N LYS A 101 -12.53 -8.12 -10.33
CA LYS A 101 -11.45 -8.66 -11.16
C LYS A 101 -10.22 -7.73 -11.20
N ASP A 102 -10.44 -6.43 -11.06
CA ASP A 102 -9.43 -5.39 -11.10
C ASP A 102 -9.05 -4.84 -9.71
N ASP A 103 -9.59 -5.40 -8.62
CA ASP A 103 -9.10 -5.13 -7.27
C ASP A 103 -7.62 -5.53 -7.17
N TYR A 104 -6.80 -4.67 -6.60
CA TYR A 104 -5.43 -4.99 -6.26
C TYR A 104 -5.35 -5.23 -4.75
N ILE A 105 -4.90 -6.42 -4.34
CA ILE A 105 -4.85 -6.81 -2.93
C ILE A 105 -3.50 -6.34 -2.39
N LEU A 106 -3.48 -5.31 -1.55
CA LEU A 106 -2.24 -4.80 -0.96
C LEU A 106 -1.80 -5.67 0.21
N ASN A 107 -2.74 -6.06 1.06
CA ASN A 107 -2.46 -6.82 2.26
C ASN A 107 -3.73 -7.50 2.78
N PHE A 108 -3.55 -8.53 3.59
CA PHE A 108 -4.63 -9.11 4.37
C PHE A 108 -4.10 -9.63 5.69
N TYR A 109 -4.98 -9.70 6.68
CA TYR A 109 -4.66 -10.26 7.97
C TYR A 109 -5.84 -11.09 8.46
N GLY A 110 -5.58 -12.30 8.93
CA GLY A 110 -6.61 -13.21 9.42
C GLY A 110 -6.37 -13.55 10.89
N TYR A 111 -7.39 -13.40 11.72
CA TYR A 111 -7.36 -13.83 13.12
C TYR A 111 -8.71 -14.40 13.54
N GLY A 112 -8.69 -15.63 14.07
CA GLY A 112 -9.91 -16.37 14.40
C GLY A 112 -10.86 -16.49 13.20
N ASN A 113 -12.09 -16.00 13.37
CA ASN A 113 -13.13 -16.03 12.32
C ASN A 113 -13.17 -14.78 11.45
N LEU A 114 -12.28 -13.81 11.70
CA LEU A 114 -12.24 -12.55 10.98
C LEU A 114 -11.05 -12.53 10.02
N LEU A 115 -11.25 -11.83 8.91
CA LEU A 115 -10.27 -11.63 7.87
C LEU A 115 -10.42 -10.19 7.37
N TRP A 116 -9.38 -9.39 7.57
CA TRP A 116 -9.29 -8.02 7.11
C TRP A 116 -8.50 -7.99 5.81
N VAL A 117 -9.03 -7.32 4.79
CA VAL A 117 -8.36 -7.19 3.49
C VAL A 117 -8.28 -5.73 3.11
N VAL A 118 -7.11 -5.33 2.64
CA VAL A 118 -6.84 -4.00 2.11
C VAL A 118 -6.69 -4.12 0.61
N THR A 119 -7.57 -3.45 -0.12
CA THR A 119 -7.46 -3.32 -1.58
C THR A 119 -7.10 -1.90 -1.95
N ASP A 120 -6.85 -1.65 -3.22
CA ASP A 120 -6.63 -0.31 -3.75
C ASP A 120 -7.89 0.57 -3.79
N LYS A 121 -9.06 -0.03 -3.58
CA LYS A 121 -10.36 0.66 -3.66
C LYS A 121 -11.08 0.78 -2.33
N ARG A 122 -10.89 -0.19 -1.43
CA ARG A 122 -11.68 -0.33 -0.21
C ARG A 122 -11.04 -1.24 0.84
N LEU A 123 -11.51 -1.10 2.07
CA LEU A 123 -11.25 -2.03 3.16
C LEU A 123 -12.39 -3.04 3.27
N LEU A 124 -12.05 -4.29 3.55
CA LEU A 124 -13.02 -5.37 3.75
C LEU A 124 -12.80 -6.05 5.10
N ILE A 125 -13.89 -6.41 5.77
CA ILE A 125 -13.90 -7.34 6.91
C ILE A 125 -14.78 -8.52 6.52
N PHE A 126 -14.21 -9.73 6.57
CA PHE A 126 -14.95 -10.96 6.32
C PHE A 126 -15.08 -11.80 7.58
N GLU A 127 -16.32 -12.09 7.95
CA GLU A 127 -16.67 -12.97 9.06
C GLU A 127 -16.97 -14.38 8.53
N LYS A 128 -15.96 -15.26 8.58
CA LYS A 128 -15.96 -16.61 7.98
C LYS A 128 -17.17 -17.45 8.38
N ARG A 129 -17.54 -17.44 9.67
CA ARG A 129 -18.66 -18.23 10.21
C ARG A 129 -20.02 -17.80 9.67
N LYS A 130 -20.23 -16.48 9.51
CA LYS A 130 -21.49 -15.93 9.01
C LYS A 130 -21.50 -15.74 7.50
N LYS A 131 -20.35 -15.95 6.84
CA LYS A 131 -20.12 -15.62 5.43
C LYS A 131 -20.57 -14.20 5.08
N ARG A 132 -20.32 -13.26 6.01
CA ARG A 132 -20.71 -11.86 5.89
C ARG A 132 -19.49 -11.02 5.60
N VAL A 133 -19.63 -10.10 4.65
CA VAL A 133 -18.60 -9.12 4.29
C VAL A 133 -19.12 -7.74 4.67
N GLU A 134 -18.28 -6.99 5.36
CA GLU A 134 -18.45 -5.57 5.57
C GLU A 134 -17.43 -4.83 4.72
N GLU A 135 -17.89 -3.84 3.96
CA GLU A 135 -17.08 -3.04 3.05
C GLU A 135 -17.08 -1.59 3.54
N ILE A 136 -15.90 -0.98 3.53
CA ILE A 136 -15.70 0.42 3.86
C ILE A 136 -14.93 1.06 2.72
N LYS A 137 -15.59 1.93 1.98
CA LYS A 137 -14.99 2.63 0.84
C LYS A 137 -14.13 3.78 1.32
N TYR A 138 -13.05 4.08 0.59
CA TYR A 138 -12.14 5.14 1.01
C TYR A 138 -12.78 6.53 1.02
N ASP A 139 -13.77 6.78 0.16
CA ASP A 139 -14.53 8.04 0.13
C ASP A 139 -15.47 8.22 1.33
N GLU A 140 -15.71 7.18 2.13
CA GLU A 140 -16.44 7.26 3.39
C GLU A 140 -15.54 7.59 4.59
N ILE A 141 -14.22 7.43 4.44
CA ILE A 141 -13.24 7.60 5.53
C ILE A 141 -12.80 9.06 5.64
N VAL A 142 -12.92 9.62 6.83
CA VAL A 142 -12.44 10.96 7.20
C VAL A 142 -10.97 10.90 7.62
N ARG A 143 -10.61 9.95 8.48
CA ARG A 143 -9.23 9.74 8.92
C ARG A 143 -9.00 8.37 9.55
N PHE A 144 -7.73 7.98 9.59
CA PHE A 144 -7.23 6.87 10.41
C PHE A 144 -6.66 7.41 11.73
N TYR A 145 -6.84 6.65 12.81
CA TYR A 145 -6.15 6.91 14.07
C TYR A 145 -4.86 6.09 14.16
N ASP A 146 -3.88 6.62 14.89
CA ASP A 146 -2.59 5.94 15.09
C ASP A 146 -2.78 4.53 15.68
N PHE A 147 -2.19 3.55 15.00
CA PHE A 147 -2.04 2.20 15.55
C PHE A 147 -1.06 2.22 16.73
N LYS A 148 -1.56 1.90 17.93
CA LYS A 148 -0.75 1.77 19.14
C LYS A 148 -1.21 0.54 19.92
N PRO A 149 -0.46 -0.58 19.89
CA PRO A 149 -0.78 -1.73 20.71
C PRO A 149 -0.55 -1.40 22.19
N TYR A 150 -1.37 -1.96 23.09
CA TYR A 150 -1.24 -1.71 24.51
C TYR A 150 -1.69 -2.90 25.35
N VAL A 151 -1.23 -2.97 26.60
CA VAL A 151 -1.67 -3.98 27.56
C VAL A 151 -2.80 -3.40 28.42
N LYS A 152 -3.97 -4.02 28.33
CA LYS A 152 -5.10 -3.77 29.22
C LYS A 152 -4.97 -4.66 30.45
N ARG A 153 -4.90 -4.05 31.63
CA ARG A 153 -4.88 -4.79 32.90
C ARG A 153 -6.28 -5.21 33.28
N GLY A 154 -6.50 -6.51 33.47
CA GLY A 154 -7.76 -7.07 33.95
C GLY A 154 -7.63 -7.58 35.37
N PHE A 155 -8.77 -7.77 36.04
CA PHE A 155 -8.83 -8.27 37.42
C PHE A 155 -8.32 -9.73 37.53
N PHE A 156 -8.59 -10.56 36.51
CA PHE A 156 -8.16 -11.97 36.47
C PHE A 156 -7.02 -12.23 35.48
N MET A 157 -6.94 -11.48 34.38
CA MET A 157 -5.96 -11.69 33.32
C MET A 157 -5.71 -10.38 32.58
N ASN A 158 -4.45 -10.13 32.21
CA ASN A 158 -4.09 -9.01 31.35
C ASN A 158 -4.35 -9.39 29.88
N SER A 159 -4.57 -8.39 29.04
CA SER A 159 -4.78 -8.62 27.61
C SER A 159 -3.97 -7.65 26.77
N PHE A 160 -3.38 -8.14 25.69
CA PHE A 160 -2.69 -7.36 24.69
C PHE A 160 -3.68 -6.98 23.61
N ILE A 161 -3.93 -5.68 23.46
CA ILE A 161 -4.92 -5.10 22.57
C ILE A 161 -4.22 -4.51 21.35
N MET A 162 -4.78 -4.76 20.17
CA MET A 162 -4.38 -4.17 18.91
C MET A 162 -5.62 -3.65 18.20
N ASP A 163 -5.69 -2.32 18.04
CA ASP A 163 -6.83 -1.65 17.44
C ASP A 163 -6.42 -0.78 16.26
N ILE A 164 -7.19 -0.88 15.17
CA ILE A 164 -7.17 0.11 14.10
C ILE A 164 -8.54 0.76 14.08
N ASN A 165 -8.57 2.00 14.54
CA ASN A 165 -9.78 2.81 14.52
C ASN A 165 -9.78 3.73 13.31
N ILE A 166 -10.95 3.90 12.70
CA ILE A 166 -11.19 4.82 11.60
C ILE A 166 -12.37 5.72 11.92
N GLU A 167 -12.31 6.96 11.45
CA GLU A 167 -13.45 7.87 11.46
C GLU A 167 -14.06 7.88 10.07
N THR A 168 -15.38 7.70 10.01
CA THR A 168 -16.18 7.84 8.78
C THR A 168 -17.16 8.99 8.95
N PHE A 169 -17.82 9.39 7.86
CA PHE A 169 -18.92 10.35 7.95
C PHE A 169 -20.11 9.87 8.80
N LYS A 170 -20.21 8.57 9.07
CA LYS A 170 -21.24 7.96 9.93
C LYS A 170 -20.79 7.84 11.40
N GLY A 171 -19.53 8.16 11.70
CA GLY A 171 -18.95 8.06 13.04
C GLY A 171 -17.71 7.18 13.09
N MET A 172 -17.24 6.95 14.32
CA MET A 172 -16.04 6.17 14.61
C MET A 172 -16.32 4.67 14.56
N ILE A 173 -15.43 3.92 13.91
CA ILE A 173 -15.50 2.47 13.74
C ILE A 173 -14.17 1.85 14.18
N ALA A 174 -14.24 0.83 15.04
CA ALA A 174 -13.10 -0.04 15.31
C ALA A 174 -12.99 -1.05 14.16
N TRP A 175 -12.28 -0.66 13.10
CA TRP A 175 -12.16 -1.50 11.89
C TRP A 175 -11.47 -2.83 12.20
N LEU A 176 -10.43 -2.82 13.02
CA LEU A 176 -9.79 -4.02 13.57
C LEU A 176 -9.71 -3.88 15.08
N HIS A 177 -10.10 -4.94 15.78
CA HIS A 177 -9.95 -5.10 17.23
C HIS A 177 -9.51 -6.53 17.52
N ILE A 178 -8.36 -6.68 18.15
CA ILE A 178 -7.83 -7.99 18.58
C ILE A 178 -7.42 -7.88 20.03
N GLU A 179 -7.98 -8.77 20.85
CA GLU A 179 -7.66 -8.91 22.26
C GLU A 179 -7.03 -10.30 22.48
N LEU A 180 -5.73 -10.31 22.78
CA LEU A 180 -4.98 -11.53 23.09
C LEU A 180 -4.78 -11.66 24.60
N PRO A 181 -5.07 -12.81 25.20
CA PRO A 181 -4.74 -13.03 26.61
C PRO A 181 -3.23 -12.98 26.80
N VAL A 182 -2.74 -12.15 27.73
CA VAL A 182 -1.35 -12.20 28.15
C VAL A 182 -1.19 -13.39 29.09
N SER A 183 -0.65 -14.48 28.56
CA SER A 183 -0.38 -15.71 29.31
C SER A 183 1.08 -16.12 29.21
N ASP A 184 1.57 -16.81 30.22
CA ASP A 184 2.94 -17.35 30.27
C ASP A 184 3.21 -18.40 29.18
N PHE A 185 2.16 -18.94 28.56
CA PHE A 185 2.25 -19.92 27.47
C PHE A 185 2.56 -19.29 26.11
N LEU A 186 2.31 -18.00 25.94
CA LEU A 186 2.60 -17.29 24.69
C LEU A 186 3.89 -16.51 24.87
N SER A 187 4.86 -16.75 23.99
CA SER A 187 6.13 -16.06 24.06
C SER A 187 5.98 -14.58 23.68
N PRO A 188 6.84 -13.68 24.21
CA PRO A 188 6.88 -12.28 23.78
C PRO A 188 6.95 -12.11 22.26
N GLN A 189 7.70 -13.00 21.58
CA GLN A 189 7.82 -13.00 20.12
C GLN A 189 6.49 -13.20 19.40
N PHE A 190 5.55 -13.96 19.98
CA PHE A 190 4.22 -14.12 19.40
C PHE A 190 3.47 -12.78 19.34
N TYR A 191 3.46 -12.02 20.45
CA TYR A 191 2.78 -10.72 20.48
C TYR A 191 3.46 -9.72 19.54
N GLU A 192 4.79 -9.71 19.48
CA GLU A 192 5.55 -8.87 18.53
C GLU A 192 5.24 -9.21 17.08
N GLN A 193 5.14 -10.51 16.75
CA GLN A 193 4.77 -10.95 15.41
C GLN A 193 3.35 -10.49 15.05
N GLN A 194 2.38 -10.65 15.95
CA GLN A 194 1.02 -10.17 15.71
C GLN A 194 0.96 -8.65 15.56
N ALA A 195 1.64 -7.90 16.44
CA ALA A 195 1.73 -6.46 16.35
C ALA A 195 2.35 -5.99 15.03
N THR A 196 3.40 -6.68 14.55
CA THR A 196 4.04 -6.39 13.26
C THR A 196 3.08 -6.63 12.09
N MET A 197 2.33 -7.74 12.11
CA MET A 197 1.35 -8.03 11.07
C MET A 197 0.22 -7.00 11.03
N VAL A 198 -0.32 -6.62 12.19
CA VAL A 198 -1.36 -5.58 12.30
C VAL A 198 -0.81 -4.21 11.91
N GLN A 199 0.44 -3.89 12.26
CA GLN A 199 1.09 -2.65 11.85
C GLN A 199 1.27 -2.59 10.33
N ASN A 200 1.66 -3.70 9.69
CA ASN A 200 1.75 -3.78 8.23
C ASN A 200 0.37 -3.57 7.57
N LEU A 201 -0.68 -4.16 8.14
CA LEU A 201 -2.06 -3.95 7.68
C LEU A 201 -2.47 -2.47 7.81
N TYR A 202 -2.15 -1.83 8.94
CA TYR A 202 -2.38 -0.41 9.17
C TYR A 202 -1.66 0.47 8.13
N ILE A 203 -0.36 0.24 7.92
CA ILE A 203 0.45 0.99 6.94
C ILE A 203 -0.14 0.83 5.53
N SER A 204 -0.50 -0.39 5.12
CA SER A 204 -1.14 -0.62 3.82
C SER A 204 -2.49 0.11 3.70
N SER A 205 -3.29 0.12 4.77
CA SER A 205 -4.62 0.76 4.79
C SER A 205 -4.52 2.27 4.66
N VAL A 206 -3.67 2.91 5.47
CA VAL A 206 -3.40 4.35 5.39
C VAL A 206 -2.81 4.70 4.03
N GLY A 207 -1.88 3.87 3.52
CA GLY A 207 -1.25 4.10 2.24
C GLY A 207 -2.24 4.08 1.07
N ALA A 208 -3.15 3.10 1.04
CA ALA A 208 -4.19 2.99 0.03
C ALA A 208 -5.23 4.12 0.15
N PHE A 209 -5.63 4.50 1.36
CA PHE A 209 -6.51 5.65 1.58
C PHE A 209 -5.91 6.95 1.03
N LEU A 210 -4.67 7.27 1.42
CA LEU A 210 -3.99 8.46 0.91
C LEU A 210 -3.78 8.40 -0.61
N ALA A 211 -3.65 7.20 -1.19
CA ALA A 211 -3.62 7.00 -2.64
C ALA A 211 -4.92 7.37 -3.32
N SER A 212 -6.04 6.92 -2.75
CA SER A 212 -7.38 7.17 -3.28
C SER A 212 -7.73 8.66 -3.26
N GLU A 213 -7.25 9.42 -2.27
CA GLU A 213 -7.43 10.88 -2.20
C GLU A 213 -6.46 11.65 -3.13
N GLY A 214 -5.57 10.96 -3.84
CA GLY A 214 -4.51 11.59 -4.63
C GLY A 214 -3.45 12.29 -3.77
N LYS A 215 -3.41 12.04 -2.46
CA LYS A 215 -2.55 12.69 -1.46
C LYS A 215 -1.28 11.91 -1.13
N THR A 216 -1.02 10.75 -1.74
CA THR A 216 0.14 9.92 -1.43
C THR A 216 1.20 9.82 -2.53
N LYS A 217 2.45 9.69 -2.09
CA LYS A 217 3.65 9.40 -2.91
C LYS A 217 4.33 8.10 -2.44
N ILE A 218 3.57 7.12 -1.95
CA ILE A 218 4.13 5.86 -1.41
C ILE A 218 4.67 4.99 -2.57
N PRO A 219 5.96 4.61 -2.57
CA PRO A 219 6.57 3.82 -3.64
C PRO A 219 5.90 2.47 -3.91
N GLU A 220 5.37 1.80 -2.88
CA GLU A 220 4.63 0.53 -3.01
C GLU A 220 3.26 0.75 -3.68
N VAL A 221 2.63 1.89 -3.40
CA VAL A 221 1.45 2.40 -4.11
C VAL A 221 1.83 2.85 -5.54
N ILE A 222 3.09 3.14 -5.81
CA ILE A 222 3.55 3.46 -7.16
C ILE A 222 3.94 2.20 -7.94
N LEU A 223 4.50 1.18 -7.29
CA LEU A 223 4.59 -0.16 -7.88
C LEU A 223 3.18 -0.67 -8.22
N TYR A 224 2.15 -0.26 -7.46
CA TYR A 224 0.72 -0.40 -7.81
C TYR A 224 0.29 0.40 -9.05
N ARG A 225 0.95 1.51 -9.40
CA ARG A 225 0.79 2.22 -10.68
C ARG A 225 1.58 1.60 -11.84
N LEU A 226 2.51 0.68 -11.57
CA LEU A 226 3.02 -0.26 -12.59
C LEU A 226 2.00 -1.34 -12.96
N LYS A 227 0.70 -1.12 -12.67
CA LYS A 227 -0.42 -1.67 -13.44
C LYS A 227 -0.11 -1.48 -14.93
N LEU A 228 0.61 -2.44 -15.49
CA LEU A 228 0.58 -2.85 -16.87
C LEU A 228 -0.85 -3.34 -17.09
N LYS A 229 -1.77 -2.38 -17.18
CA LYS A 229 -3.12 -2.59 -17.69
C LYS A 229 -2.91 -3.27 -19.03
N LYS A 230 -3.37 -4.51 -19.14
CA LYS A 230 -3.54 -5.14 -20.45
C LYS A 230 -4.60 -4.37 -21.23
#